data_AF-A0A1C6E5M5-F1
#
_entry.id   AF-A0A1C6E5M5-F1
#
_cell.length_a   1.000
_cell.length_b   1.000
_cell.length_c   1.000
_cell.angle_alpha   90.00
_cell.angle_beta   90.00
_cell.angle_gamma   90.00
#
_symmetry.space_group_name_H-M   'P 1'
#
loop_
_entity.id
_entity.type
_entity.pdbx_description
1 polymer ?
#
loop_
_entity_poly.entity_id
_entity_poly.type
_entity_poly.pdbx_seq_one_letter_code
_entity_poly.pdbx_strand_id
1 'polypeptide(L)'
;MSNRTGNLTNYHSHSLYCDGRANMEDFIRFALSEGFTSYGFSSHAPLPFSTAWTMEWDAMDDYLAEFHRLKAKYTGQIELYIGLEIDYLNEESNPSVVRFRELPLDYRIGSVHLLYDDKGEIVDVDVTADKFCRVVDKHFNGDLVRVVHLYYDRLMRMVELGGFDIVGHADKMHYNASAYHPGLLDEPWYDALIQGYFDAIARKGYIVEINTKSYLELGTFYPNERYFPVLLEKGIRVQVNSDSHYPERINNGRLQALMALQASGYHTVTEMYNNEWKDMPLLIHT
;
A
#
# COMPACT_ATOMS: atom_id res chain seq x y z
N MET A 1 -15.03 6.08 -25.50
CA MET A 1 -14.82 5.60 -24.11
C MET A 1 -14.55 4.12 -24.23
N SER A 2 -13.34 3.68 -23.90
CA SER A 2 -13.05 2.25 -23.80
C SER A 2 -13.93 1.71 -22.67
N ASN A 3 -14.90 0.85 -22.98
CA ASN A 3 -15.75 0.23 -21.97
C ASN A 3 -14.88 -0.73 -21.16
N ARG A 4 -14.27 -0.26 -20.06
CA ARG A 4 -13.62 -1.14 -19.09
C ARG A 4 -14.68 -2.11 -18.58
N THR A 5 -14.48 -3.38 -18.85
CA THR A 5 -15.48 -4.40 -18.54
C THR A 5 -15.40 -4.84 -17.09
N GLY A 6 -14.29 -4.65 -16.37
CA GLY A 6 -14.15 -4.98 -14.94
C GLY A 6 -13.08 -4.13 -14.23
N ASN A 7 -12.98 -4.28 -12.89
CA ASN A 7 -12.01 -3.56 -12.06
C ASN A 7 -10.62 -4.20 -12.07
N LEU A 8 -10.03 -4.36 -13.26
CA LEU A 8 -8.70 -4.93 -13.46
C LEU A 8 -7.67 -3.80 -13.57
N THR A 9 -7.28 -3.30 -12.41
CA THR A 9 -6.25 -2.28 -12.23
C THR A 9 -5.36 -2.63 -11.04
N ASN A 10 -4.10 -2.21 -11.04
CA ASN A 10 -3.22 -2.37 -9.88
C ASN A 10 -2.21 -1.24 -9.87
N TYR A 11 -2.06 -0.56 -8.75
CA TYR A 11 -1.14 0.56 -8.59
C TYR A 11 -0.17 0.34 -7.42
N HIS A 12 -0.20 -0.84 -6.81
CA HIS A 12 0.83 -1.26 -5.86
C HIS A 12 1.54 -2.48 -6.42
N SER A 13 2.66 -2.22 -7.10
CA SER A 13 3.50 -3.25 -7.67
C SER A 13 4.97 -2.85 -7.64
N HIS A 14 5.79 -3.88 -7.55
CA HIS A 14 7.24 -3.76 -7.42
C HIS A 14 7.93 -4.26 -8.67
N SER A 15 9.24 -4.03 -8.76
CA SER A 15 10.06 -4.42 -9.91
C SER A 15 11.51 -4.67 -9.47
N LEU A 16 12.38 -5.02 -10.41
CA LEU A 16 13.82 -5.21 -10.12
C LEU A 16 14.55 -3.93 -9.64
N TYR A 17 13.89 -2.77 -9.61
CA TYR A 17 14.42 -1.56 -8.98
C TYR A 17 14.35 -1.61 -7.44
N CYS A 18 13.55 -2.52 -6.88
CA CYS A 18 13.45 -2.82 -5.45
C CYS A 18 13.55 -4.36 -5.26
N ASP A 19 12.76 -4.95 -4.37
CA ASP A 19 12.71 -6.41 -4.13
C ASP A 19 11.71 -7.18 -5.01
N GLY A 20 11.18 -6.55 -6.06
CA GLY A 20 10.40 -7.24 -7.09
C GLY A 20 11.22 -8.32 -7.80
N ARG A 21 10.54 -9.27 -8.44
CA ARG A 21 11.14 -10.50 -9.00
C ARG A 21 11.14 -10.55 -10.52
N ALA A 22 10.68 -9.48 -11.17
CA ALA A 22 10.69 -9.34 -12.62
C ALA A 22 10.85 -7.86 -13.01
N ASN A 23 11.32 -7.63 -14.24
CA ASN A 23 11.38 -6.29 -14.80
C ASN A 23 9.95 -5.76 -15.08
N MET A 24 9.83 -4.44 -15.26
CA MET A 24 8.54 -3.80 -15.54
C MET A 24 7.84 -4.37 -16.79
N GLU A 25 8.59 -4.71 -17.84
CA GLU A 25 7.99 -5.21 -19.08
C GLU A 25 7.28 -6.55 -18.88
N ASP A 26 7.84 -7.46 -18.09
CA ASP A 26 7.23 -8.75 -17.78
C ASP A 26 5.94 -8.58 -16.97
N PHE A 27 5.91 -7.64 -16.01
CA PHE A 27 4.68 -7.26 -15.31
C PHE A 27 3.62 -6.70 -16.27
N ILE A 28 4.00 -5.80 -17.19
CA ILE A 28 3.07 -5.23 -18.18
C ILE A 28 2.50 -6.32 -19.09
N ARG A 29 3.35 -7.23 -19.57
CA ARG A 29 2.91 -8.35 -20.43
C ARG A 29 1.93 -9.27 -19.72
N PHE A 30 2.16 -9.55 -18.44
CA PHE A 30 1.24 -10.36 -17.64
C PHE A 30 -0.07 -9.61 -17.35
N ALA A 31 0.01 -8.31 -17.03
CA ALA A 31 -1.16 -7.45 -16.86
C ALA A 31 -2.05 -7.45 -18.12
N LEU A 32 -1.45 -7.31 -19.31
CA LEU A 32 -2.15 -7.40 -20.57
C LEU A 32 -2.80 -8.78 -20.80
N SER A 33 -2.12 -9.88 -20.48
CA SER A 33 -2.70 -11.22 -20.65
C SER A 33 -3.87 -11.48 -19.71
N GLU A 34 -3.88 -10.86 -18.53
CA GLU A 34 -4.96 -10.92 -17.55
C GLU A 34 -6.07 -9.88 -17.81
N GLY A 35 -5.96 -9.06 -18.86
CA GLY A 35 -6.97 -8.07 -19.23
C GLY A 35 -6.96 -6.79 -18.38
N PHE A 36 -5.85 -6.49 -17.71
CA PHE A 36 -5.70 -5.23 -16.98
C PHE A 36 -5.75 -4.04 -17.93
N THR A 37 -6.47 -3.01 -17.49
CA THR A 37 -6.69 -1.77 -18.26
C THR A 37 -5.81 -0.63 -17.75
N SER A 38 -5.34 -0.73 -16.51
CA SER A 38 -4.32 0.13 -15.94
C SER A 38 -3.36 -0.63 -15.06
N TYR A 39 -2.10 -0.19 -15.07
CA TYR A 39 -1.07 -0.74 -14.23
C TYR A 39 -0.12 0.35 -13.75
N GLY A 40 0.20 0.34 -12.47
CA GLY A 40 1.07 1.29 -11.81
C GLY A 40 2.25 0.58 -11.15
N PHE A 41 3.45 1.12 -11.36
CA PHE A 41 4.65 0.71 -10.62
C PHE A 41 4.86 1.66 -9.46
N SER A 42 5.08 1.12 -8.27
CA SER A 42 5.27 1.87 -7.03
C SER A 42 6.39 1.24 -6.20
N SER A 43 7.55 1.04 -6.83
CA SER A 43 8.71 0.45 -6.16
C SER A 43 9.02 1.17 -4.84
N HIS A 44 9.53 0.41 -3.87
CA HIS A 44 10.00 0.97 -2.60
C HIS A 44 10.99 2.12 -2.85
N ALA A 45 10.64 3.30 -2.32
CA ALA A 45 11.42 4.51 -2.46
C ALA A 45 12.76 4.39 -1.72
N PRO A 46 13.81 5.11 -2.16
CA PRO A 46 15.08 5.06 -1.48
C PRO A 46 15.04 5.63 -0.05
N LEU A 47 15.67 4.91 0.88
CA LEU A 47 15.87 5.32 2.27
C LEU A 47 17.19 6.10 2.44
N PRO A 48 17.42 6.78 3.57
CA PRO A 48 18.69 7.48 3.85
C PRO A 48 19.87 6.53 4.17
N PHE A 49 19.66 5.22 4.05
CA PHE A 49 20.64 4.16 4.21
C PHE A 49 20.27 3.01 3.26
N SER A 50 21.26 2.21 2.88
CA SER A 50 21.05 1.08 1.98
C SER A 50 20.27 -0.05 2.65
N THR A 51 19.36 -0.65 1.88
CA THR A 51 18.62 -1.85 2.27
C THR A 51 18.64 -2.87 1.13
N ALA A 52 18.22 -4.10 1.41
CA ALA A 52 18.09 -5.13 0.37
C ALA A 52 16.77 -5.04 -0.42
N TRP A 53 15.87 -4.12 -0.05
CA TRP A 53 14.49 -4.09 -0.54
C TRP A 53 14.04 -2.74 -1.10
N THR A 54 14.77 -1.65 -0.85
CA THR A 54 14.53 -0.35 -1.48
C THR A 54 15.39 -0.14 -2.71
N MET A 55 14.90 0.69 -3.62
CA MET A 55 15.75 1.29 -4.65
C MET A 55 16.81 2.21 -4.03
N GLU A 56 17.95 2.39 -4.69
CA GLU A 56 18.95 3.42 -4.36
C GLU A 56 18.71 4.70 -5.18
N TRP A 57 19.17 5.86 -4.70
CA TRP A 57 18.90 7.14 -5.39
C TRP A 57 19.51 7.24 -6.79
N ASP A 58 20.64 6.60 -7.02
CA ASP A 58 21.33 6.57 -8.30
C ASP A 58 20.55 5.81 -9.38
N ALA A 59 19.66 4.89 -9.00
CA ALA A 59 18.78 4.15 -9.90
C ALA A 59 17.47 4.89 -10.25
N MET A 60 17.17 6.04 -9.61
CA MET A 60 15.91 6.76 -9.80
C MET A 60 15.71 7.24 -11.25
N ASP A 61 16.76 7.78 -11.88
CA ASP A 61 16.68 8.26 -13.26
C ASP A 61 16.44 7.10 -14.24
N ASP A 62 17.09 5.95 -13.99
CA ASP A 62 16.87 4.73 -14.78
C ASP A 62 15.44 4.19 -14.60
N TYR A 63 14.90 4.22 -13.38
CA TYR A 63 13.53 3.81 -13.07
C TYR A 63 12.50 4.63 -13.86
N LEU A 64 12.65 5.97 -13.84
CA LEU A 64 11.79 6.89 -14.58
C LEU A 64 11.95 6.69 -16.10
N ALA A 65 13.19 6.59 -16.59
CA ALA A 65 13.48 6.43 -18.02
C ALA A 65 12.91 5.13 -18.59
N GLU A 66 13.10 4.01 -17.89
CA GLU A 66 12.58 2.71 -18.31
C GLU A 66 11.06 2.70 -18.34
N PHE A 67 10.42 3.25 -17.30
CA PHE A 67 8.98 3.40 -17.29
C PHE A 67 8.47 4.23 -18.47
N HIS A 68 9.07 5.39 -18.76
CA HIS A 68 8.63 6.23 -19.87
C HIS A 68 8.83 5.55 -21.23
N ARG A 69 9.92 4.80 -21.40
CA ARG A 69 10.14 3.95 -22.59
C ARG A 69 9.00 2.94 -22.75
N LEU A 70 8.59 2.27 -21.67
CA LEU A 70 7.51 1.29 -21.67
C LEU A 70 6.13 1.93 -21.87
N LYS A 71 5.86 3.07 -21.23
CA LYS A 71 4.64 3.87 -21.43
C LYS A 71 4.44 4.22 -22.90
N ALA A 72 5.52 4.63 -23.60
CA ALA A 72 5.49 4.87 -25.04
C ALA A 72 5.26 3.57 -25.84
N LYS A 73 5.98 2.48 -25.51
CA LYS A 73 5.87 1.19 -26.21
C LYS A 73 4.47 0.56 -26.14
N TYR A 74 3.79 0.69 -25.01
CA TYR A 74 2.47 0.08 -24.76
C TYR A 74 1.30 1.06 -24.90
N THR A 75 1.53 2.24 -25.48
CA THR A 75 0.48 3.24 -25.72
C THR A 75 -0.69 2.63 -26.50
N GLY A 76 -1.90 2.87 -26.00
CA GLY A 76 -3.15 2.37 -26.58
C GLY A 76 -3.49 0.92 -26.23
N GLN A 77 -2.61 0.20 -25.53
CA GLN A 77 -2.86 -1.18 -25.07
C GLN A 77 -3.26 -1.23 -23.59
N ILE A 78 -2.54 -0.48 -22.74
CA ILE A 78 -2.78 -0.38 -21.30
C ILE A 78 -2.36 1.02 -20.82
N GLU A 79 -3.08 1.58 -19.85
CA GLU A 79 -2.66 2.83 -19.20
C GLU A 79 -1.59 2.52 -18.15
N LEU A 80 -0.42 3.15 -18.27
CA LEU A 80 0.70 2.94 -17.37
C LEU A 80 0.95 4.18 -16.52
N TYR A 81 1.15 3.95 -15.22
CA TYR A 81 1.36 4.97 -14.21
C TYR A 81 2.64 4.70 -13.41
N ILE A 82 3.37 5.75 -13.06
CA ILE A 82 4.58 5.65 -12.23
C ILE A 82 4.37 6.33 -10.90
N GLY A 83 4.71 5.62 -9.84
CA GLY A 83 4.68 6.11 -8.49
C GLY A 83 5.83 5.54 -7.67
N LEU A 84 5.76 5.78 -6.37
CA LEU A 84 6.64 5.16 -5.39
C LEU A 84 5.82 4.79 -4.16
N GLU A 85 6.19 3.69 -3.52
CA GLU A 85 5.83 3.45 -2.13
C GLU A 85 6.89 4.12 -1.24
N ILE A 86 6.49 5.18 -0.56
CA ILE A 86 7.39 6.03 0.22
C ILE A 86 7.10 5.82 1.70
N ASP A 87 8.09 5.28 2.40
CA ASP A 87 8.06 5.14 3.84
C ASP A 87 8.06 6.49 4.56
N TYR A 88 7.18 6.64 5.55
CA TYR A 88 7.45 7.53 6.66
C TYR A 88 8.45 6.84 7.60
N LEU A 89 9.69 7.33 7.57
CA LEU A 89 10.70 6.97 8.56
C LEU A 89 10.72 8.02 9.68
N ASN A 90 10.88 9.28 9.31
CA ASN A 90 10.95 10.42 10.24
C ASN A 90 10.65 11.74 9.51
N GLU A 91 10.77 12.88 10.21
CA GLU A 91 10.47 14.20 9.65
C GLU A 91 11.35 14.59 8.43
N GLU A 92 12.54 13.99 8.30
CA GLU A 92 13.48 14.26 7.19
C GLU A 92 13.36 13.26 6.03
N SER A 93 12.73 12.11 6.27
CA SER A 93 12.53 11.04 5.28
C SER A 93 11.09 10.52 5.36
N ASN A 94 10.20 11.15 4.59
CA ASN A 94 8.79 10.81 4.49
C ASN A 94 8.18 11.37 3.18
N PRO A 95 6.94 11.02 2.80
CA PRO A 95 6.35 11.45 1.53
C PRO A 95 6.20 12.97 1.33
N SER A 96 6.18 13.78 2.41
CA SER A 96 6.01 15.23 2.33
C SER A 96 7.28 15.99 1.93
N VAL A 97 8.45 15.34 2.00
CA VAL A 97 9.73 16.02 1.77
C VAL A 97 9.91 16.36 0.28
N VAL A 98 10.52 17.53 0.04
CA VAL A 98 10.65 18.14 -1.29
C VAL A 98 11.21 17.17 -2.33
N ARG A 99 12.24 16.39 -1.97
CA ARG A 99 12.89 15.46 -2.91
C ARG A 99 11.94 14.41 -3.47
N PHE A 100 10.95 13.93 -2.72
CA PHE A 100 9.93 13.02 -3.26
C PHE A 100 8.80 13.77 -3.97
N ARG A 101 8.50 15.00 -3.54
CA ARG A 101 7.42 15.84 -4.11
C ARG A 101 7.76 16.37 -5.51
N GLU A 102 9.03 16.63 -5.79
CA GLU A 102 9.48 17.16 -7.08
C GLU A 102 9.69 16.08 -8.16
N LEU A 103 9.69 14.80 -7.78
CA LEU A 103 9.75 13.70 -8.76
C LEU A 103 8.51 13.73 -9.68
N PRO A 104 8.68 13.44 -10.99
CA PRO A 104 7.59 13.44 -11.98
C PRO A 104 6.74 12.16 -11.89
N LEU A 105 6.23 11.86 -10.69
CA LEU A 105 5.39 10.70 -10.42
C LEU A 105 3.91 11.03 -10.66
N ASP A 106 3.19 10.08 -11.25
CA ASP A 106 1.74 10.12 -11.43
C ASP A 106 1.00 9.96 -10.09
N TYR A 107 1.58 9.23 -9.12
CA TYR A 107 1.01 9.04 -7.77
C TYR A 107 2.07 8.63 -6.73
N ARG A 108 1.71 8.68 -5.44
CA ARG A 108 2.55 8.26 -4.31
C ARG A 108 1.74 7.47 -3.29
N ILE A 109 2.30 6.35 -2.83
CA ILE A 109 1.76 5.57 -1.70
C ILE A 109 2.57 5.94 -0.46
N GLY A 110 1.89 6.28 0.63
CA GLY A 110 2.50 6.48 1.94
C GLY A 110 2.35 5.24 2.80
N SER A 111 3.47 4.73 3.33
CA SER A 111 3.53 3.51 4.14
C SER A 111 4.40 3.70 5.39
N VAL A 112 4.29 2.79 6.35
CA VAL A 112 5.20 2.67 7.50
C VAL A 112 5.63 1.22 7.61
N HIS A 113 6.91 0.94 7.38
CA HIS A 113 7.52 -0.38 7.61
C HIS A 113 8.53 -0.38 8.76
N LEU A 114 9.03 0.78 9.14
CA LEU A 114 10.15 0.94 10.06
C LEU A 114 9.72 1.72 11.31
N LEU A 115 10.17 1.27 12.47
CA LEU A 115 10.06 1.97 13.76
C LEU A 115 11.43 2.29 14.32
N TYR A 116 11.46 3.25 15.24
CA TYR A 116 12.60 3.44 16.15
C TYR A 116 12.30 2.77 17.48
N ASP A 117 13.25 1.99 18.00
CA ASP A 117 13.18 1.50 19.38
C ASP A 117 13.62 2.58 20.39
N ASP A 118 13.54 2.27 21.68
CA ASP A 118 13.87 3.24 22.75
C ASP A 118 15.36 3.62 22.79
N LYS A 119 16.23 2.91 22.06
CA LYS A 119 17.65 3.25 21.87
C LYS A 119 17.89 4.08 20.61
N GLY A 120 16.85 4.32 19.81
CA GLY A 120 16.93 5.01 18.53
C GLY A 120 17.44 4.10 17.40
N GLU A 121 17.43 2.79 17.58
CA GLU A 121 17.74 1.84 16.49
C GLU A 121 16.54 1.71 15.55
N ILE A 122 16.80 1.62 14.25
CA ILE A 122 15.76 1.38 13.24
C ILE A 122 15.43 -0.11 13.22
N VAL A 123 14.15 -0.42 13.31
CA VAL A 123 13.63 -1.78 13.39
C VAL A 123 12.54 -1.98 12.35
N ASP A 124 12.69 -3.02 11.55
CA ASP A 124 11.69 -3.44 10.58
C ASP A 124 10.58 -4.23 11.27
N VAL A 125 9.35 -3.73 11.16
CA VAL A 125 8.13 -4.37 11.69
C VAL A 125 7.29 -5.02 10.60
N ASP A 126 7.65 -4.85 9.33
CA ASP A 126 7.03 -5.49 8.18
C ASP A 126 7.69 -6.85 7.88
N VAL A 127 7.61 -7.73 8.87
CA VAL A 127 8.22 -9.06 8.84
C VAL A 127 7.17 -10.14 9.09
N THR A 128 7.54 -11.41 8.93
CA THR A 128 6.65 -12.51 9.32
C THR A 128 6.30 -12.44 10.81
N ALA A 129 5.11 -12.93 11.20
CA ALA A 129 4.66 -12.92 12.60
C ALA A 129 5.71 -13.46 13.60
N ASP A 130 6.38 -14.58 13.30
CA ASP A 130 7.44 -15.12 14.16
C ASP A 130 8.64 -14.16 14.33
N LYS A 131 9.03 -13.45 13.27
CA LYS A 131 10.09 -12.44 13.34
C LYS A 131 9.62 -11.22 14.11
N PHE A 132 8.37 -10.81 13.90
CA PHE A 132 7.76 -9.70 14.61
C PHE A 132 7.75 -9.95 16.12
N CYS A 133 7.38 -11.15 16.58
CA CYS A 133 7.45 -11.49 18.02
C CYS A 133 8.86 -11.31 18.59
N ARG A 134 9.89 -11.79 17.87
CA ARG A 134 11.29 -11.59 18.29
C ARG A 134 11.71 -10.11 18.28
N VAL A 135 11.19 -9.33 17.34
CA VAL A 135 11.40 -7.88 17.30
C VAL A 135 10.81 -7.22 18.55
N VAL A 136 9.55 -7.50 18.88
CA VAL A 136 8.88 -6.95 20.07
C VAL A 136 9.63 -7.34 21.35
N ASP A 137 9.99 -8.61 21.51
CA ASP A 137 10.69 -9.09 22.71
C ASP A 137 12.08 -8.45 22.88
N LYS A 138 12.83 -8.33 21.78
CA LYS A 138 14.23 -7.87 21.81
C LYS A 138 14.36 -6.35 21.88
N HIS A 139 13.61 -5.62 21.05
CA HIS A 139 13.76 -4.18 20.86
C HIS A 139 12.79 -3.36 21.72
N PHE A 140 11.67 -3.96 22.14
CA PHE A 140 10.62 -3.29 22.90
C PHE A 140 10.31 -3.98 24.23
N ASN A 141 11.20 -4.86 24.69
CA ASN A 141 11.07 -5.55 25.99
C ASN A 141 9.75 -6.32 26.18
N GLY A 142 9.16 -6.80 25.08
CA GLY A 142 7.86 -7.50 25.11
C GLY A 142 6.65 -6.57 25.19
N ASP A 143 6.82 -5.25 25.09
CA ASP A 143 5.73 -4.28 25.15
C ASP A 143 5.07 -4.09 23.77
N LEU A 144 4.17 -5.00 23.41
CA LEU A 144 3.40 -4.91 22.18
C LEU A 144 2.55 -3.63 22.11
N VAL A 145 1.95 -3.21 23.23
CA VAL A 145 1.06 -2.03 23.27
C VAL A 145 1.86 -0.80 22.85
N ARG A 146 3.09 -0.65 23.35
CA ARG A 146 4.01 0.40 22.92
C ARG A 146 4.30 0.36 21.43
N VAL A 147 4.56 -0.82 20.86
CA VAL A 147 4.83 -0.99 19.42
C VAL A 147 3.63 -0.58 18.57
N VAL A 148 2.42 -0.99 18.96
CA VAL A 148 1.17 -0.61 18.29
C VAL A 148 0.98 0.91 18.32
N HIS A 149 1.12 1.54 19.49
CA HIS A 149 1.01 2.99 19.60
C HIS A 149 2.07 3.71 18.77
N LEU A 150 3.33 3.27 18.81
CA LEU A 150 4.39 3.85 17.97
C LEU A 150 4.05 3.78 16.49
N TYR A 151 3.57 2.64 16.01
CA TYR A 151 3.17 2.44 14.63
C TYR A 151 2.06 3.40 14.20
N TYR A 152 0.97 3.47 14.97
CA TYR A 152 -0.14 4.37 14.64
C TYR A 152 0.22 5.85 14.82
N ASP A 153 1.11 6.21 15.76
CA ASP A 153 1.64 7.57 15.85
C ASP A 153 2.40 7.96 14.58
N ARG A 154 3.19 7.04 13.99
CA ARG A 154 3.89 7.29 12.72
C ARG A 154 2.93 7.42 11.56
N LEU A 155 1.94 6.54 11.46
CA LEU A 155 0.90 6.62 10.43
C LEU A 155 0.10 7.92 10.52
N MET A 156 -0.30 8.31 11.73
CA MET A 156 -0.98 9.58 11.98
C MET A 156 -0.12 10.77 11.56
N ARG A 157 1.17 10.76 11.95
CA ARG A 157 2.10 11.82 11.58
C ARG A 157 2.32 11.90 10.06
N MET A 158 2.41 10.77 9.39
CA MET A 158 2.46 10.68 7.93
C MET A 158 1.23 11.32 7.29
N VAL A 159 0.03 10.93 7.73
CA VAL A 159 -1.26 11.49 7.26
C VAL A 159 -1.34 13.01 7.48
N GLU A 160 -0.85 13.50 8.62
CA GLU A 160 -0.80 14.92 8.95
C GLU A 160 0.08 15.72 7.98
N LEU A 161 1.32 15.26 7.76
CA LEU A 161 2.29 15.90 6.88
C LEU A 161 1.87 15.82 5.40
N GLY A 162 1.31 14.68 5.00
CA GLY A 162 0.85 14.41 3.65
C GLY A 162 1.96 14.27 2.63
N GLY A 163 1.70 14.72 1.41
CA GLY A 163 2.64 14.59 0.30
C GLY A 163 2.43 13.36 -0.59
N PHE A 164 1.43 12.53 -0.28
CA PHE A 164 1.07 11.31 -1.00
C PHE A 164 -0.42 11.28 -1.35
N ASP A 165 -0.85 10.27 -2.12
CA ASP A 165 -2.21 10.15 -2.64
C ASP A 165 -2.98 8.98 -1.99
N ILE A 166 -2.26 7.88 -1.73
CA ILE A 166 -2.82 6.60 -1.25
C ILE A 166 -2.14 6.22 0.07
N VAL A 167 -2.93 5.89 1.10
CA VAL A 167 -2.43 5.22 2.30
C VAL A 167 -2.25 3.73 1.97
N GLY A 168 -1.00 3.25 1.96
CA GLY A 168 -0.67 1.84 1.75
C GLY A 168 -1.06 0.99 2.95
N HIS A 169 -1.53 -0.24 2.69
CA HIS A 169 -1.83 -1.30 3.68
C HIS A 169 -2.11 -0.79 5.11
N ALA A 170 -3.17 0.01 5.25
CA ALA A 170 -3.31 1.01 6.33
C ALA A 170 -3.22 0.49 7.77
N ASP A 171 -3.47 -0.79 8.02
CA ASP A 171 -3.38 -1.42 9.33
C ASP A 171 -2.46 -2.66 9.34
N LYS A 172 -1.47 -2.75 8.44
CA LYS A 172 -0.63 -3.94 8.22
C LYS A 172 -0.18 -4.67 9.50
N MET A 173 0.12 -3.89 10.53
CA MET A 173 0.47 -4.33 11.88
C MET A 173 -0.55 -5.29 12.51
N HIS A 174 -1.84 -5.22 12.17
CA HIS A 174 -2.92 -5.93 12.87
C HIS A 174 -2.69 -7.45 12.90
N TYR A 175 -2.21 -8.04 11.81
CA TYR A 175 -2.02 -9.49 11.72
C TYR A 175 -0.91 -9.95 12.67
N ASN A 176 0.26 -9.32 12.55
CA ASN A 176 1.42 -9.62 13.37
C ASN A 176 1.16 -9.34 14.86
N ALA A 177 0.52 -8.23 15.18
CA ALA A 177 0.16 -7.87 16.54
C ALA A 177 -0.88 -8.85 17.14
N SER A 178 -1.85 -9.32 16.35
CA SER A 178 -2.82 -10.34 16.79
C SER A 178 -2.20 -11.72 16.96
N ALA A 179 -1.16 -12.06 16.19
CA ALA A 179 -0.40 -13.29 16.39
C ALA A 179 0.40 -13.26 17.70
N TYR A 180 0.88 -12.08 18.13
CA TYR A 180 1.52 -11.89 19.43
C TYR A 180 0.50 -11.85 20.58
N HIS A 181 -0.64 -11.19 20.37
CA HIS A 181 -1.71 -11.03 21.37
C HIS A 181 -3.09 -11.38 20.81
N PRO A 182 -3.51 -12.65 20.91
CA PRO A 182 -4.83 -13.09 20.44
C PRO A 182 -5.96 -12.33 21.14
N GLY A 183 -6.87 -11.75 20.36
CA GLY A 183 -7.98 -10.93 20.86
C GLY A 183 -7.72 -9.42 20.86
N LEU A 184 -6.51 -8.97 20.46
CA LEU A 184 -6.14 -7.55 20.39
C LEU A 184 -7.18 -6.68 19.68
N LEU A 185 -7.71 -7.14 18.54
CA LEU A 185 -8.64 -6.35 17.71
C LEU A 185 -10.01 -6.12 18.37
N ASP A 186 -10.33 -6.87 19.43
CA ASP A 186 -11.57 -6.69 20.20
C ASP A 186 -11.34 -5.81 21.45
N GLU A 187 -10.12 -5.34 21.67
CA GLU A 187 -9.81 -4.45 22.78
C GLU A 187 -10.24 -3.00 22.47
N PRO A 188 -11.01 -2.34 23.36
CA PRO A 188 -11.57 -1.02 23.08
C PRO A 188 -10.54 0.08 22.76
N TRP A 189 -9.34 -0.01 23.35
CA TRP A 189 -8.29 0.98 23.09
C TRP A 189 -7.69 0.82 21.69
N TYR A 190 -7.60 -0.41 21.18
CA TYR A 190 -7.12 -0.68 19.83
C TYR A 190 -8.14 -0.15 18.81
N ASP A 191 -9.42 -0.48 19.00
CA ASP A 191 -10.48 0.02 18.11
C ASP A 191 -10.55 1.55 18.10
N ALA A 192 -10.46 2.20 19.27
CA ALA A 192 -10.43 3.65 19.37
C ALA A 192 -9.24 4.28 18.62
N LEU A 193 -8.07 3.64 18.64
CA LEU A 193 -6.88 4.06 17.91
C LEU A 193 -7.11 4.02 16.39
N ILE A 194 -7.65 2.90 15.88
CA ILE A 194 -7.99 2.74 14.46
C ILE A 194 -9.04 3.74 14.00
N GLN A 195 -10.10 3.93 14.80
CA GLN A 195 -11.16 4.88 14.50
C GLN A 195 -10.62 6.32 14.35
N GLY A 196 -9.78 6.74 15.30
CA GLY A 196 -9.13 8.06 15.24
C GLY A 196 -8.20 8.22 14.05
N TYR A 197 -7.51 7.15 13.65
CA TYR A 197 -6.67 7.12 12.46
C TYR A 197 -7.49 7.25 11.16
N PHE A 198 -8.56 6.48 11.01
CA PHE A 198 -9.45 6.61 9.85
C PHE A 198 -10.17 7.96 9.80
N ASP A 199 -10.51 8.57 10.95
CA ASP A 199 -11.01 9.94 10.97
C ASP A 199 -9.98 10.93 10.40
N ALA A 200 -8.70 10.77 10.71
CA ALA A 200 -7.64 11.62 10.17
C ALA A 200 -7.48 11.45 8.66
N ILE A 201 -7.51 10.21 8.17
CA ILE A 201 -7.49 9.89 6.74
C ILE A 201 -8.67 10.54 6.02
N ALA A 202 -9.89 10.36 6.54
CA ALA A 202 -11.10 10.92 5.96
C ALA A 202 -11.05 12.46 5.89
N ARG A 203 -10.60 13.12 6.96
CA ARG A 203 -10.43 14.58 6.97
C ARG A 203 -9.43 15.10 5.92
N LYS A 204 -8.42 14.31 5.59
CA LYS A 204 -7.40 14.66 4.59
C LYS A 204 -7.79 14.26 3.16
N GLY A 205 -8.78 13.39 3.00
CA GLY A 205 -9.31 12.96 1.71
C GLY A 205 -8.43 11.97 0.94
N TYR A 206 -7.53 11.26 1.64
CA TYR A 206 -6.70 10.23 1.02
C TYR A 206 -7.51 9.03 0.56
N ILE A 207 -6.98 8.32 -0.44
CA ILE A 207 -7.46 7.01 -0.85
C ILE A 207 -6.84 5.98 0.09
N VAL A 208 -7.62 4.99 0.53
CA VAL A 208 -7.10 3.85 1.29
C VAL A 208 -6.94 2.65 0.36
N GLU A 209 -5.75 2.08 0.36
CA GLU A 209 -5.51 0.81 -0.29
C GLU A 209 -6.18 -0.32 0.49
N ILE A 210 -6.91 -1.18 -0.24
CA ILE A 210 -7.25 -2.54 0.17
C ILE A 210 -6.20 -3.46 -0.44
N ASN A 211 -5.20 -3.78 0.37
CA ASN A 211 -4.05 -4.59 -0.01
C ASN A 211 -4.39 -6.07 0.11
N THR A 212 -4.14 -6.83 -0.95
CA THR A 212 -4.50 -8.25 -1.06
C THR A 212 -3.31 -9.21 -0.96
N LYS A 213 -2.08 -8.70 -0.72
CA LYS A 213 -0.83 -9.48 -0.72
C LYS A 213 -0.90 -10.75 0.11
N SER A 214 -1.46 -10.63 1.31
CA SER A 214 -1.53 -11.72 2.28
C SER A 214 -2.79 -12.56 2.19
N TYR A 215 -3.75 -12.23 1.33
CA TYR A 215 -5.07 -12.84 1.40
C TYR A 215 -5.06 -14.35 1.09
N LEU A 216 -4.37 -14.78 0.03
CA LEU A 216 -4.34 -16.20 -0.33
C LEU A 216 -3.55 -17.07 0.66
N GLU A 217 -2.58 -16.49 1.36
CA GLU A 217 -1.70 -17.22 2.29
C GLU A 217 -2.23 -17.19 3.73
N LEU A 218 -2.77 -16.04 4.16
CA LEU A 218 -3.13 -15.76 5.56
C LEU A 218 -4.63 -15.44 5.75
N GLY A 219 -5.40 -15.30 4.67
CA GLY A 219 -6.83 -15.00 4.74
C GLY A 219 -7.17 -13.58 5.20
N THR A 220 -6.22 -12.64 5.11
CA THR A 220 -6.42 -11.25 5.57
C THR A 220 -6.08 -10.22 4.50
N PHE A 221 -6.77 -9.08 4.57
CA PHE A 221 -6.48 -7.87 3.80
C PHE A 221 -5.85 -6.81 4.70
N TYR A 222 -5.25 -5.79 4.11
CA TYR A 222 -4.84 -4.58 4.84
C TYR A 222 -5.48 -3.35 4.19
N PRO A 223 -6.41 -2.63 4.85
CA PRO A 223 -6.85 -2.87 6.20
C PRO A 223 -7.66 -4.17 6.38
N ASN A 224 -7.79 -4.65 7.62
CA ASN A 224 -8.63 -5.79 7.95
C ASN A 224 -10.08 -5.54 7.50
N GLU A 225 -10.73 -6.54 6.90
CA GLU A 225 -12.08 -6.42 6.33
C GLU A 225 -13.14 -5.96 7.32
N ARG A 226 -12.94 -6.19 8.63
CA ARG A 226 -13.85 -5.72 9.69
C ARG A 226 -14.05 -4.20 9.67
N TYR A 227 -13.07 -3.46 9.12
CA TYR A 227 -13.11 -2.01 9.05
C TYR A 227 -13.67 -1.47 7.73
N PHE A 228 -14.01 -2.31 6.73
CA PHE A 228 -14.56 -1.81 5.47
C PHE A 228 -15.85 -0.99 5.65
N PRO A 229 -16.82 -1.41 6.49
CA PRO A 229 -18.00 -0.59 6.79
C PRO A 229 -17.65 0.76 7.43
N VAL A 230 -16.62 0.80 8.28
CA VAL A 230 -16.14 2.02 8.94
C VAL A 230 -15.52 2.98 7.93
N LEU A 231 -14.70 2.48 7.00
CA LEU A 231 -14.16 3.28 5.91
C LEU A 231 -15.29 3.89 5.05
N LEU A 232 -16.33 3.09 4.76
CA LEU A 232 -17.49 3.53 3.97
C LEU A 232 -18.27 4.63 4.69
N GLU A 233 -18.57 4.42 5.98
CA GLU A 233 -19.29 5.39 6.83
C GLU A 233 -18.56 6.75 6.86
N LYS A 234 -17.22 6.72 6.93
CA LYS A 234 -16.39 7.92 6.93
C LYS A 234 -16.19 8.54 5.54
N GLY A 235 -16.78 7.96 4.49
CA GLY A 235 -16.65 8.43 3.11
C GLY A 235 -15.25 8.28 2.52
N ILE A 236 -14.47 7.32 3.03
CA ILE A 236 -13.13 7.04 2.53
C ILE A 236 -13.22 6.31 1.20
N ARG A 237 -12.52 6.85 0.20
CA ARG A 237 -12.34 6.23 -1.10
C ARG A 237 -11.37 5.06 -0.99
N VAL A 238 -11.66 3.95 -1.66
CA VAL A 238 -10.86 2.72 -1.57
C VAL A 238 -10.41 2.22 -2.94
N GLN A 239 -9.22 1.63 -2.98
CA GLN A 239 -8.65 1.03 -4.18
C GLN A 239 -8.08 -0.35 -3.86
N VAL A 240 -8.30 -1.33 -4.74
CA VAL A 240 -7.79 -2.69 -4.53
C VAL A 240 -6.45 -2.88 -5.22
N ASN A 241 -5.39 -3.19 -4.48
CA ASN A 241 -4.07 -3.49 -5.02
C ASN A 241 -3.49 -4.77 -4.41
N SER A 242 -2.54 -5.40 -5.10
CA SER A 242 -1.97 -6.67 -4.63
C SER A 242 -0.56 -6.58 -4.06
N ASP A 243 0.07 -5.40 -4.08
CA ASP A 243 1.45 -5.19 -3.58
C ASP A 243 2.40 -6.27 -4.15
N SER A 244 2.32 -6.37 -5.47
CA SER A 244 2.82 -7.53 -6.19
C SER A 244 4.31 -7.44 -6.43
N HIS A 245 5.03 -8.48 -5.98
CA HIS A 245 6.46 -8.64 -6.24
C HIS A 245 6.74 -9.65 -7.37
N TYR A 246 5.70 -10.31 -7.88
CA TYR A 246 5.78 -11.35 -8.91
C TYR A 246 4.69 -11.12 -9.95
N PRO A 247 4.98 -11.17 -11.27
CA PRO A 247 3.98 -10.95 -12.30
C PRO A 247 2.74 -11.82 -12.15
N GLU A 248 2.90 -13.09 -11.79
CA GLU A 248 1.80 -14.03 -11.63
C GLU A 248 0.89 -13.75 -10.42
N ARG A 249 1.25 -12.79 -9.55
CA ARG A 249 0.49 -12.43 -8.34
C ARG A 249 -0.25 -11.09 -8.46
N ILE A 250 -0.28 -10.45 -9.64
CA ILE A 250 -0.86 -9.10 -9.79
C ILE A 250 -2.38 -9.02 -9.56
N ASN A 251 -3.07 -10.16 -9.62
CA ASN A 251 -4.52 -10.27 -9.48
C ASN A 251 -4.94 -11.06 -8.23
N ASN A 252 -3.98 -11.52 -7.42
CA ASN A 252 -4.25 -12.34 -6.25
C ASN A 252 -5.15 -11.62 -5.25
N GLY A 253 -6.17 -12.30 -4.73
CA GLY A 253 -7.08 -11.76 -3.71
C GLY A 253 -8.01 -10.64 -4.19
N ARG A 254 -7.90 -10.18 -5.44
CA ARG A 254 -8.70 -9.05 -5.96
C ARG A 254 -10.19 -9.32 -5.94
N LEU A 255 -10.60 -10.47 -6.47
CA LEU A 255 -12.02 -10.86 -6.51
C LEU A 255 -12.60 -10.88 -5.10
N GLN A 256 -11.85 -11.43 -4.14
CA GLN A 256 -12.27 -11.52 -2.76
C GLN A 256 -12.35 -10.14 -2.08
N ALA A 257 -11.39 -9.26 -2.34
CA ALA A 257 -11.46 -7.87 -1.87
C ALA A 257 -12.68 -7.13 -2.44
N LEU A 258 -12.96 -7.27 -3.74
CA LEU A 258 -14.13 -6.65 -4.38
C LEU A 258 -15.44 -7.21 -3.79
N MET A 259 -15.53 -8.52 -3.55
CA MET A 259 -16.68 -9.15 -2.90
C MET A 259 -16.87 -8.66 -1.46
N ALA A 260 -15.79 -8.57 -0.67
CA ALA A 260 -15.84 -8.08 0.70
C ALA A 260 -16.23 -6.58 0.77
N LEU A 261 -15.74 -5.76 -0.15
CA LEU A 261 -16.15 -4.37 -0.30
C LEU A 261 -17.63 -4.25 -0.66
N GLN A 262 -18.10 -5.02 -1.65
CA GLN A 262 -19.52 -5.03 -2.03
C GLN A 262 -20.42 -5.47 -0.87
N ALA A 263 -20.03 -6.53 -0.16
CA ALA A 263 -20.77 -7.01 1.02
C ALA A 263 -20.81 -5.99 2.15
N SER A 264 -19.79 -5.13 2.24
CA SER A 264 -19.71 -4.02 3.20
C SER A 264 -20.50 -2.77 2.77
N GLY A 265 -21.08 -2.77 1.57
CA GLY A 265 -21.92 -1.68 1.05
C GLY A 265 -21.26 -0.78 -0.01
N TYR A 266 -20.03 -1.06 -0.42
CA TYR A 266 -19.41 -0.29 -1.51
C TYR A 266 -20.07 -0.59 -2.85
N HIS A 267 -20.28 0.47 -3.64
CA HIS A 267 -20.76 0.38 -5.02
C HIS A 267 -19.75 0.90 -6.03
N THR A 268 -18.66 1.50 -5.56
CA THR A 268 -17.57 2.02 -6.37
C THR A 268 -16.22 1.69 -5.73
N VAL A 269 -15.19 1.66 -6.57
CA VAL A 269 -13.78 1.65 -6.18
C VAL A 269 -13.07 2.74 -6.95
N THR A 270 -12.05 3.35 -6.36
CA THR A 270 -11.27 4.41 -7.01
C THR A 270 -10.21 3.79 -7.92
N GLU A 271 -10.15 4.25 -9.17
CA GLU A 271 -9.17 3.84 -10.17
C GLU A 271 -8.63 5.06 -10.90
N MET A 272 -7.37 5.01 -11.35
CA MET A 272 -6.81 6.03 -12.24
C MET A 272 -7.30 5.77 -13.67
N TYR A 273 -7.92 6.78 -14.27
CA TYR A 273 -8.37 6.74 -15.66
C TYR A 273 -8.15 8.06 -16.37
N ASN A 274 -7.43 8.04 -17.48
CA ASN A 274 -6.98 9.25 -18.20
C ASN A 274 -6.20 10.22 -17.29
N ASN A 275 -5.30 9.69 -16.45
CA ASN A 275 -4.50 10.45 -15.49
C ASN A 275 -5.31 11.17 -14.39
N GLU A 276 -6.50 10.66 -14.06
CA GLU A 276 -7.33 11.20 -12.99
C GLU A 276 -7.90 10.06 -12.14
N TRP A 277 -7.88 10.21 -10.81
CA TRP A 277 -8.57 9.30 -9.90
C TRP A 277 -10.09 9.44 -10.04
N LYS A 278 -10.78 8.33 -10.33
CA LYS A 278 -12.24 8.28 -10.53
C LYS A 278 -12.85 7.16 -9.73
N ASP A 279 -14.01 7.43 -9.15
CA ASP A 279 -14.83 6.39 -8.54
C ASP A 279 -15.55 5.63 -9.65
N MET A 280 -15.06 4.43 -9.93
CA MET A 280 -15.57 3.54 -10.96
C MET A 280 -16.56 2.57 -10.31
N PRO A 281 -17.62 2.14 -11.02
CA PRO A 281 -18.51 1.09 -10.51
C PRO A 281 -17.72 -0.13 -10.06
N LEU A 282 -18.11 -0.69 -8.91
CA LEU A 282 -17.60 -1.96 -8.41
C LEU A 282 -18.31 -3.07 -9.19
N LEU A 283 -17.56 -3.78 -10.02
CA LEU A 283 -17.98 -4.82 -10.95
C LEU A 283 -17.41 -6.16 -10.50
N ILE A 284 -18.30 -7.10 -10.18
CA ILE A 284 -17.95 -8.51 -9.92
C ILE A 284 -18.52 -9.32 -11.06
N HIS A 285 -17.64 -9.89 -11.88
CA HIS A 285 -18.03 -10.89 -12.86
C HIS A 285 -17.97 -12.26 -12.19
N THR A 286 -19.15 -12.85 -12.02
CA THR A 286 -19.32 -14.25 -11.58
C THR A 286 -19.11 -15.21 -12.73
#